data_AF-A0A1Q7GCQ9-F1
#
_entry.id   AF-A0A1Q7GCQ9-F1
#
_cell.length_a   1.000
_cell.length_b   1.000
_cell.length_c   1.000
_cell.angle_alpha   90.00
_cell.angle_beta   90.00
_cell.angle_gamma   90.00
#
_symmetry.space_group_name_H-M   'P 1'
#
loop_
_entity.id
_entity.type
_entity.pdbx_description
1 polymer ?
#
loop_
_entity_poly.entity_id
_entity_poly.type
_entity_poly.pdbx_seq_one_letter_code
_entity_poly.pdbx_strand_id
1 'polypeptide(L)' 'MGAKVPWLPSEVPPGAQPERCPRCGRPALIPWTLRRDDRTKVVLRTWICTECQTTEERPEPE' A
#
# COMPACT_ATOMS: atom_id res chain seq x y z
N MET A 1 -16.20 5.56 -5.38
CA MET A 1 -14.81 5.91 -5.01
C MET A 1 -14.59 7.39 -5.34
N GLY A 2 -13.88 8.13 -4.48
CA GLY A 2 -13.54 9.54 -4.72
C GLY A 2 -12.40 9.71 -5.74
N ALA A 3 -12.03 10.96 -5.99
CA ALA A 3 -10.88 11.27 -6.85
C ALA A 3 -9.60 10.62 -6.33
N LYS A 4 -8.79 10.08 -7.25
CA LYS A 4 -7.47 9.52 -6.93
C LYS A 4 -6.47 10.65 -6.67
N VAL A 5 -5.64 10.49 -5.66
CA VAL A 5 -4.45 11.30 -5.36
C VAL A 5 -3.41 11.08 -6.47
N PRO A 6 -2.97 12.15 -7.18
CA PRO A 6 -2.13 12.01 -8.39
C PRO A 6 -0.75 11.37 -8.17
N TRP A 7 -0.14 11.54 -7.01
CA TRP A 7 1.21 11.02 -6.71
C TRP A 7 1.20 9.64 -6.04
N LEU A 8 0.03 9.04 -5.87
CA LEU A 8 -0.10 7.68 -5.38
C LEU A 8 -0.28 6.71 -6.56
N PRO A 9 0.22 5.47 -6.46
CA PRO A 9 -0.03 4.43 -7.44
C PRO A 9 -1.51 4.34 -7.82
N SER A 10 -1.77 4.36 -9.12
CA SER A 10 -3.09 4.20 -9.71
C SER A 10 -3.25 2.89 -10.47
N GLU A 11 -2.15 2.16 -10.67
CA GLU A 11 -2.06 0.91 -11.42
C GLU A 11 -1.14 -0.09 -10.70
N VAL A 12 -1.41 -1.38 -10.87
CA VAL A 12 -0.58 -2.45 -10.32
C VAL A 12 0.66 -2.63 -11.21
N PRO A 13 1.89 -2.51 -10.66
CA PRO A 13 3.10 -2.74 -11.44
C PRO A 13 3.16 -4.15 -12.04
N PRO A 14 3.71 -4.31 -13.26
CA PRO A 14 3.93 -5.64 -13.84
C PRO A 14 4.75 -6.54 -12.90
N GLY A 15 4.31 -7.78 -12.72
CA GLY A 15 4.99 -8.75 -11.84
C GLY A 15 4.74 -8.54 -10.34
N ALA A 16 3.98 -7.52 -9.93
CA ALA A 16 3.53 -7.41 -8.55
C ALA A 16 2.55 -8.54 -8.21
N GLN A 17 2.57 -8.96 -6.94
CA GLN A 17 1.63 -9.93 -6.37
C GLN A 17 0.66 -9.16 -5.47
N PRO A 18 -0.43 -8.57 -6.01
CA PRO A 18 -1.35 -7.76 -5.23
C PRO A 18 -2.23 -8.61 -4.32
N GLU A 19 -2.46 -8.12 -3.12
CA GLU A 19 -3.43 -8.67 -2.18
C GLU A 19 -4.82 -8.06 -2.38
N ARG A 20 -5.84 -8.73 -1.82
CA ARG A 20 -7.19 -8.16 -1.78
C ARG A 20 -7.24 -6.96 -0.83
N CYS A 21 -7.66 -5.82 -1.36
CA CYS A 21 -7.87 -4.62 -0.57
C CYS A 21 -9.04 -4.80 0.41
N PRO A 22 -8.86 -4.57 1.72
CA PRO A 22 -9.93 -4.73 2.71
C PRO A 22 -11.06 -3.71 2.55
N ARG A 23 -10.81 -2.60 1.83
CA ARG A 23 -11.79 -1.53 1.61
C ARG A 23 -12.65 -1.73 0.37
N CYS A 24 -12.05 -2.10 -0.77
CA CYS A 24 -12.77 -2.22 -2.05
C CYS A 24 -12.87 -3.66 -2.59
N GLY A 25 -12.22 -4.63 -1.94
CA GLY A 25 -12.25 -6.06 -2.31
C GLY A 25 -11.42 -6.44 -3.53
N ARG A 26 -10.87 -5.48 -4.29
CA ARG A 26 -10.09 -5.75 -5.50
C ARG A 26 -8.68 -6.26 -5.17
N PRO A 27 -8.10 -7.18 -5.98
CA PRO A 27 -6.71 -7.63 -5.85
C PRO A 27 -5.77 -6.54 -6.37
N ALA A 28 -5.59 -5.49 -5.57
CA ALA A 28 -4.92 -4.25 -5.96
C ALA A 28 -4.09 -3.63 -4.83
N LEU A 29 -4.00 -4.28 -3.66
CA LEU A 29 -3.21 -3.82 -2.53
C LEU A 29 -1.76 -4.29 -2.71
N ILE A 30 -0.84 -3.36 -2.93
CA ILE A 30 0.56 -3.64 -3.23
C ILE A 30 1.50 -2.99 -2.21
N PRO A 31 2.69 -3.55 -1.98
CA PRO A 31 3.72 -2.88 -1.20
C PRO A 31 4.21 -1.62 -1.93
N TRP A 32 4.48 -0.55 -1.19
CA TRP A 32 4.86 0.74 -1.77
C TRP A 32 6.15 1.32 -1.18
N THR A 33 6.05 1.92 0.00
CA THR A 33 7.18 2.64 0.63
C THR A 33 7.57 2.00 1.95
N LEU A 34 8.88 1.92 2.19
CA LEU A 34 9.40 1.64 3.52
C LEU A 34 9.56 2.95 4.28
N ARG A 35 9.19 2.93 5.56
CA ARG A 35 9.51 4.00 6.50
C ARG A 35 10.04 3.41 7.78
N ARG A 36 10.81 4.21 8.52
CA ARG A 36 11.15 3.88 9.91
C ARG A 36 10.23 4.66 10.83
N ASP A 37 9.65 4.00 11.81
CA ASP A 37 8.92 4.68 12.88
C ASP A 37 9.92 5.40 13.80
N ASP A 38 9.77 6.70 13.98
CA ASP A 38 10.77 7.49 14.70
C ASP A 38 10.81 7.20 16.20
N ARG A 39 9.71 6.69 16.76
CA ARG A 39 9.58 6.40 18.19
C ARG A 39 10.09 5.01 18.55
N THR A 40 9.62 4.00 17.84
CA THR A 40 9.87 2.57 18.12
C THR A 40 11.03 2.01 17.30
N LYS A 41 11.48 2.73 16.27
CA LYS A 41 12.53 2.33 15.33
C LYS A 41 12.21 1.11 14.48
N VAL A 42 10.99 0.58 14.57
CA VAL A 42 10.46 -0.48 13.70
C VAL A 42 10.42 0.01 12.26
N VAL A 43 10.79 -0.86 11.32
CA VAL A 43 10.61 -0.62 9.89
C VAL A 43 9.20 -1.04 9.52
N LEU A 44 8.45 -0.14 8.89
CA LEU A 44 7.11 -0.38 8.41
C LEU A 44 7.11 -0.30 6.89
N ARG A 45 6.31 -1.17 6.26
CA ARG A 45 5.97 -1.09 4.85
C ARG A 45 4.55 -0.58 4.69
N THR A 46 4.42 0.53 3.97
CA THR A 46 3.15 1.04 3.50
C THR A 46 2.68 0.18 2.33
N TRP A 47 1.47 -0.35 2.45
CA TRP A 47 0.73 -0.99 1.38
C TRP A 47 -0.33 -0.03 0.87
N ILE A 48 -0.54 0.00 -0.45
CA ILE A 48 -1.52 0.87 -1.07
C ILE A 48 -2.40 0.13 -2.07
N CYS A 49 -3.69 0.40 -2.04
CA CYS A 49 -4.60 -0.07 -3.07
C CYS A 49 -4.57 0.86 -4.29
N THR A 50 -4.17 0.37 -5.45
CA THR A 50 -4.09 1.19 -6.68
C THR A 50 -5.46 1.64 -7.20
N GLU A 51 -6.53 0.98 -6.74
CA GLU A 51 -7.92 1.25 -7.14
C GLU A 51 -8.61 2.30 -6.27
N CYS A 52 -8.55 2.15 -4.94
CA CYS A 52 -9.21 3.07 -4.01
C CYS A 52 -8.25 3.94 -3.19
N GLN A 53 -6.94 3.77 -3.39
CA GLN A 53 -5.84 4.49 -2.73
C GLN A 53 -5.96 4.56 -1.20
N THR A 54 -6.51 3.48 -0.62
CA THR A 54 -6.41 3.25 0.81
C THR A 54 -5.01 2.76 1.11
N THR A 55 -4.46 3.21 2.23
CA THR A 55 -3.14 2.80 2.71
C THR A 55 -3.25 2.00 4.00
N GLU A 56 -2.35 1.05 4.18
CA GLU A 56 -2.18 0.25 5.40
C GLU A 56 -0.69 0.16 5.71
N GLU A 57 -0.29 0.36 6.96
CA GLU A 57 1.10 0.17 7.38
C GLU A 57 1.25 -1.16 8.11
N ARG A 58 2.25 -1.95 7.72
CA ARG A 58 2.56 -3.25 8.33
C ARG A 58 4.02 -3.28 8.75
N PRO A 59 4.38 -3.94 9.87
CA PRO A 59 5.78 -4.24 10.16
C PRO A 59 6.44 -4.96 8.99
N GLU A 60 7.61 -4.49 8.59
CA GLU A 60 8.41 -5.16 7.57
C GLU A 60 9.13 -6.35 8.22
N PRO A 61 8.96 -7.58 7.71
CA PRO A 61 9.74 -8.72 8.17
C PRO A 61 11.24 -8.49 7.92
N GLU A 62 12.06 -9.04 8.81
CA GLU A 62 13.53 -8.95 8.77
C GLU A 62 14.19 -9.76 7.65
#